data_AF-A0A178JFL3-F1
#
_entry.id   AF-A0A178JFL3-F1
#
_cell.length_a   1.000
_cell.length_b   1.000
_cell.length_c   1.000
_cell.angle_alpha   90.00
_cell.angle_beta   90.00
_cell.angle_gamma   90.00
#
_symmetry.space_group_name_H-M   'P 1'
#
loop_
_entity.id
_entity.type
_entity.pdbx_description
1 polymer ?
#
loop_
_entity_poly.entity_id
_entity_poly.type
_entity_poly.pdbx_seq_one_letter_code
_entity_poly.pdbx_strand_id
1 'polypeptide(L)'
;MNRSSTRGFTLIELVVVIVILGVLAVTAAPRFLNYQRDAHIARADAAFGAFANSVQFYQAKWLTQGEPETPVSYGSGTIYPSTPGYPMSVGSAPVDPTVGPVRGSDCVAMWNALMQVDLTIRPLTSTVLPSDTDIVSWYTSSNQCTYYYTTGYSDGEEMPLLLYSPLTGVIEKTTGRNNA
;
A
#
# COMPACT_ATOMS: atom_id res chain seq x y z
N MET A 1 34.76 -12.80 -58.43
CA MET A 1 34.30 -11.65 -57.60
C MET A 1 32.79 -11.78 -57.40
N ASN A 2 32.35 -12.30 -56.26
CA ASN A 2 30.92 -12.42 -55.93
C ASN A 2 30.39 -11.03 -55.56
N ARG A 3 29.52 -10.43 -56.39
CA ARG A 3 28.79 -9.21 -56.02
C ARG A 3 27.63 -9.60 -55.11
N SER A 4 27.72 -9.26 -53.82
CA SER A 4 26.56 -9.26 -52.93
C SER A 4 25.61 -8.15 -53.39
N SER A 5 24.46 -8.53 -53.93
CA SER A 5 23.37 -7.58 -54.23
C SER A 5 22.78 -7.09 -52.91
N THR A 6 23.11 -5.85 -52.53
CA THR A 6 22.42 -5.15 -51.45
C THR A 6 21.02 -4.81 -51.94
N ARG A 7 20.02 -5.62 -51.56
CA ARG A 7 18.61 -5.31 -51.79
C ARG A 7 18.22 -4.18 -50.85
N GLY A 8 17.90 -3.01 -51.39
CA GLY A 8 17.33 -1.90 -50.63
C GLY A 8 15.89 -2.19 -50.21
N PHE A 9 15.49 -1.68 -49.05
CA PHE A 9 14.10 -1.73 -48.57
C PHE A 9 13.20 -0.88 -49.48
N THR A 10 11.99 -1.36 -49.81
CA THR A 10 11.08 -0.57 -50.65
C THR A 10 10.28 0.44 -49.80
N LEU A 11 9.92 1.60 -50.38
CA LEU A 11 9.10 2.59 -49.66
C LEU A 11 7.76 2.02 -49.20
N ILE A 12 7.14 1.14 -50.02
CA ILE A 12 5.87 0.51 -49.67
C ILE A 12 5.99 -0.43 -48.48
N GLU A 13 7.11 -1.14 -48.36
CA GLU A 13 7.37 -2.07 -47.25
C GLU A 13 7.51 -1.32 -45.93
N LEU A 14 8.14 -0.14 -45.94
CA LEU A 14 8.19 0.74 -44.77
C LEU A 14 6.81 1.33 -44.43
N VAL A 15 6.03 1.74 -45.43
CA VAL A 15 4.68 2.30 -45.23
C VAL A 15 3.73 1.26 -44.64
N VAL A 16 3.74 0.02 -45.15
CA VAL A 16 2.88 -1.04 -44.62
C VAL A 16 3.23 -1.36 -43.17
N VAL A 17 4.51 -1.36 -42.80
CA VAL A 17 4.94 -1.60 -41.41
C VAL A 17 4.42 -0.53 -40.45
N ILE A 18 4.56 0.76 -40.79
CA ILE A 18 4.05 1.83 -39.91
C ILE A 18 2.52 1.81 -39.80
N VAL A 19 1.81 1.41 -40.85
CA VAL A 19 0.35 1.26 -40.82
C VAL A 19 -0.05 0.11 -39.89
N ILE A 20 0.62 -1.04 -39.99
CA ILE A 20 0.37 -2.18 -39.09
C ILE A 20 0.66 -1.79 -37.64
N LEU A 21 1.81 -1.15 -37.38
CA LEU A 21 2.16 -0.67 -36.04
C LEU A 21 1.16 0.37 -35.52
N GLY A 22 0.64 1.24 -36.38
CA GLY A 22 -0.41 2.21 -36.02
C GLY A 22 -1.70 1.54 -35.56
N VAL A 23 -2.18 0.52 -36.29
CA VAL A 23 -3.40 -0.23 -35.92
C VAL A 23 -3.20 -1.00 -34.61
N LEU A 24 -2.03 -1.64 -34.44
CA LEU A 24 -1.70 -2.35 -33.20
C LEU A 24 -1.61 -1.40 -32.00
N ALA A 25 -1.02 -0.23 -32.17
CA ALA A 25 -0.90 0.76 -31.09
C ALA A 25 -2.27 1.27 -30.61
N VAL A 26 -3.17 1.61 -31.53
CA VAL A 26 -4.52 2.14 -31.20
C VAL A 26 -5.35 1.09 -30.46
N THR A 27 -5.23 -0.19 -30.82
CA THR A 27 -5.99 -1.27 -30.17
C THR A 27 -5.37 -1.74 -28.84
N ALA A 28 -4.05 -1.64 -28.69
CA ALA A 28 -3.34 -2.07 -27.48
C ALA A 28 -3.34 -1.03 -26.35
N ALA A 29 -3.26 0.26 -26.68
CA ALA A 29 -3.16 1.35 -25.70
C ALA A 29 -4.23 1.33 -24.58
N PRO A 30 -5.56 1.22 -24.88
CA PRO A 30 -6.57 1.23 -23.82
C PRO A 30 -6.50 0.02 -22.89
N ARG A 31 -6.10 -1.15 -23.41
CA ARG A 31 -5.93 -2.37 -22.60
C ARG A 31 -4.73 -2.26 -21.67
N PHE A 32 -3.64 -1.67 -22.15
CA PHE A 32 -2.43 -1.48 -21.36
C PHE A 32 -2.68 -0.60 -20.13
N LEU A 33 -3.45 0.49 -20.27
CA LEU A 33 -3.82 1.36 -19.15
C LEU A 33 -4.67 0.63 -18.09
N ASN A 34 -5.61 -0.23 -18.52
CA ASN A 34 -6.40 -1.02 -17.59
C ASN A 34 -5.55 -2.04 -16.82
N TYR A 35 -4.60 -2.71 -17.49
CA TYR A 35 -3.70 -3.65 -16.80
C TYR A 35 -2.81 -2.97 -15.76
N GLN A 36 -2.38 -1.73 -15.99
CA GLN A 36 -1.66 -0.97 -14.97
C GLN A 36 -2.56 -0.70 -13.75
N ARG A 37 -3.83 -0.33 -13.96
CA ARG A 37 -4.79 -0.11 -12.86
C ARG A 37 -5.00 -1.38 -12.04
N ASP A 38 -5.27 -2.48 -12.71
CA ASP A 38 -5.51 -3.78 -12.07
C ASP A 38 -4.28 -4.25 -11.28
N ALA A 39 -3.07 -4.00 -11.81
CA ALA A 39 -1.82 -4.31 -11.11
C ALA A 39 -1.66 -3.49 -9.83
N HIS A 40 -2.02 -2.20 -9.83
CA HIS A 40 -1.98 -1.37 -8.64
C HIS A 40 -3.00 -1.80 -7.58
N ILE A 41 -4.23 -2.15 -7.99
CA ILE A 41 -5.26 -2.68 -7.09
C ILE A 41 -4.79 -3.99 -6.45
N ALA A 42 -4.26 -4.93 -7.26
CA ALA A 42 -3.75 -6.20 -6.75
C ALA A 42 -2.57 -6.01 -5.77
N ARG A 43 -1.68 -5.05 -6.04
CA ARG A 43 -0.57 -4.71 -5.13
C ARG A 43 -1.07 -4.14 -3.81
N ALA A 44 -2.06 -3.24 -3.84
CA ALA A 44 -2.70 -2.70 -2.64
C ALA A 44 -3.39 -3.80 -1.83
N ASP A 45 -4.17 -4.66 -2.49
CA ASP A 45 -4.89 -5.76 -1.82
C ASP A 45 -3.95 -6.77 -1.17
N ALA A 46 -2.85 -7.11 -1.85
CA ALA A 46 -1.81 -7.98 -1.31
C ALA A 46 -1.16 -7.36 -0.08
N ALA A 47 -0.79 -6.07 -0.13
CA ALA A 47 -0.20 -5.36 1.00
C ALA A 47 -1.18 -5.28 2.18
N PHE A 48 -2.42 -4.89 1.94
CA PHE A 48 -3.45 -4.79 2.97
C PHE A 48 -3.83 -6.16 3.56
N GLY A 49 -3.80 -7.23 2.76
CA GLY A 49 -3.99 -8.60 3.24
C GLY A 49 -2.83 -9.07 4.11
N ALA A 50 -1.60 -8.79 3.71
CA ALA A 50 -0.42 -9.08 4.51
C ALA A 50 -0.41 -8.31 5.84
N PHE A 51 -0.82 -7.03 5.83
CA PHE A 51 -0.99 -6.25 7.04
C PHE A 51 -2.01 -6.91 7.98
N ALA A 52 -3.18 -7.30 7.46
CA ALA A 52 -4.19 -7.98 8.26
C ALA A 52 -3.70 -9.28 8.89
N ASN A 53 -2.99 -10.12 8.13
CA ASN A 53 -2.41 -11.35 8.65
C ASN A 53 -1.36 -11.08 9.72
N SER A 54 -0.53 -10.05 9.55
CA SER A 54 0.52 -9.69 10.52
C SER A 54 -0.06 -9.24 11.86
N VAL A 55 -1.18 -8.52 11.85
CA VAL A 55 -1.91 -8.12 13.08
C VAL A 55 -2.40 -9.36 13.84
N GLN A 56 -2.96 -10.34 13.13
CA GLN A 56 -3.44 -11.59 13.73
C GLN A 56 -2.30 -12.44 14.27
N PHE A 57 -1.18 -12.52 13.55
CA PHE A 57 0.01 -13.23 14.01
C PHE A 57 0.67 -12.57 15.22
N TYR A 58 0.68 -11.23 15.27
CA TYR A 58 1.10 -10.52 16.47
C TYR A 58 0.23 -10.88 17.67
N GLN A 59 -1.10 -10.82 17.53
CA GLN A 59 -2.01 -11.16 18.62
C GLN A 59 -1.84 -12.63 19.06
N ALA A 60 -1.70 -13.56 18.12
CA ALA A 60 -1.43 -14.96 18.43
C ALA A 60 -0.13 -15.11 19.24
N LYS A 61 0.93 -14.39 18.86
CA LYS A 61 2.18 -14.37 19.63
C LYS A 61 1.96 -13.82 21.04
N TRP A 62 1.25 -12.71 21.17
CA TRP A 62 0.91 -12.12 22.47
C TRP A 62 0.14 -13.09 23.38
N LEU A 63 -0.87 -13.79 22.85
CA LEU A 63 -1.60 -14.84 23.57
C LEU A 63 -0.68 -15.97 24.04
N THR A 64 0.21 -16.46 23.18
CA THR A 64 1.16 -17.54 23.54
C THR A 64 2.20 -17.13 24.58
N GLN A 65 2.39 -15.83 24.79
CA GLN A 65 3.27 -15.28 25.82
C GLN A 65 2.56 -15.01 27.15
N GLY A 66 1.27 -15.35 27.25
CA GLY A 66 0.49 -15.19 28.48
C GLY A 66 -0.01 -13.76 28.69
N GLU A 67 -0.41 -13.10 27.60
CA GLU A 67 -1.06 -11.79 27.63
C GLU A 67 -0.23 -10.68 28.32
N PRO A 68 1.06 -10.52 27.95
CA PRO A 68 1.91 -9.57 28.64
C PRO A 68 1.44 -8.12 28.43
N GLU A 69 1.46 -7.32 29.49
CA GLU A 69 1.30 -5.86 29.39
C GLU A 69 2.56 -5.18 28.82
N THR A 70 3.67 -5.92 28.76
CA THR A 70 4.94 -5.46 28.18
C THR A 70 4.96 -5.61 26.66
N PRO A 71 5.78 -4.81 25.95
CA PRO A 71 5.83 -4.89 24.50
C PRO A 71 6.40 -6.22 24.02
N VAL A 72 5.84 -6.72 22.93
CA VAL A 72 6.20 -7.98 22.29
C VAL A 72 7.05 -7.68 21.06
N SER A 73 8.20 -8.33 20.95
CA SER A 73 9.01 -8.27 19.73
C SER A 73 8.28 -8.97 18.58
N TYR A 74 8.08 -8.30 17.45
CA TYR A 74 7.48 -8.88 16.25
C TYR A 74 7.96 -8.14 15.00
N GLY A 75 8.31 -8.89 13.95
CA GLY A 75 8.89 -8.32 12.74
C GLY A 75 10.20 -7.59 13.04
N SER A 76 10.29 -6.32 12.65
CA SER A 76 11.45 -5.44 12.85
C SER A 76 11.37 -4.58 14.12
N GLY A 77 10.28 -4.64 14.88
CA GLY A 77 10.01 -3.72 15.98
C GLY A 77 9.64 -4.40 17.31
N THR A 78 9.68 -3.60 18.38
CA THR A 78 9.08 -3.95 19.67
C THR A 78 7.74 -3.23 19.75
N ILE A 79 6.67 -3.99 19.71
CA ILE A 79 5.31 -3.47 19.56
C ILE A 79 4.59 -3.57 20.90
N TYR A 80 3.92 -2.51 21.32
CA TYR A 80 3.06 -2.51 22.49
C TYR A 80 1.65 -2.99 22.13
N PRO A 81 1.05 -3.88 22.92
CA PRO A 81 -0.30 -4.36 22.68
C PRO A 81 -1.38 -3.41 23.23
N SER A 82 -2.59 -3.49 22.67
CA SER A 82 -3.82 -3.07 23.33
C SER A 82 -4.21 -4.03 24.45
N THR A 83 -5.20 -3.66 25.27
CA THR A 83 -5.75 -4.58 26.29
C THR A 83 -6.16 -5.94 25.72
N PRO A 84 -6.82 -6.05 24.54
CA PRO A 84 -7.08 -7.34 23.89
C PRO A 84 -5.92 -7.90 23.03
N GLY A 85 -4.71 -7.33 23.12
CA GLY A 85 -3.51 -7.92 22.53
C GLY A 85 -3.19 -7.53 21.08
N TYR A 86 -3.82 -6.48 20.54
CA TYR A 86 -3.56 -6.04 19.17
C TYR A 86 -2.42 -5.01 19.09
N PRO A 87 -1.63 -4.97 18.00
CA PRO A 87 -0.50 -4.07 17.87
C PRO A 87 -0.97 -2.60 17.89
N MET A 88 -0.34 -1.77 18.72
CA MET A 88 -0.82 -0.41 18.97
C MET A 88 0.22 0.67 18.68
N SER A 89 1.40 0.54 19.26
CA SER A 89 2.50 1.48 19.09
C SER A 89 3.83 0.74 19.02
N VAL A 90 4.86 1.38 18.47
CA VAL A 90 6.18 0.76 18.27
C VAL A 90 7.24 1.60 18.98
N GLY A 91 8.12 0.94 19.73
CA GLY A 91 9.28 1.57 20.38
C GLY A 91 8.98 2.49 21.57
N SER A 92 7.73 2.89 21.76
CA SER A 92 7.28 3.66 22.93
C SER A 92 5.89 3.24 23.37
N ALA A 93 5.64 3.31 24.69
CA ALA A 93 4.34 2.98 25.25
C ALA A 93 3.23 3.90 24.66
N PRO A 94 2.02 3.35 24.45
CA PRO A 94 0.88 4.14 23.99
C PRO A 94 0.50 5.20 25.03
N VAL A 95 -0.27 6.21 24.62
CA VAL A 95 -0.74 7.26 25.55
C VAL A 95 -1.71 6.65 26.56
N ASP A 96 -2.66 5.85 26.08
CA ASP A 96 -3.56 5.04 26.90
C ASP A 96 -3.98 3.78 26.11
N PRO A 97 -3.72 2.55 26.61
CA PRO A 97 -4.02 1.32 25.90
C PRO A 97 -5.53 1.00 25.78
N THR A 98 -6.40 1.80 26.41
CA THR A 98 -7.86 1.61 26.44
C THR A 98 -8.64 2.66 25.65
N VAL A 99 -8.21 3.93 25.65
CA VAL A 99 -9.00 5.05 25.07
C VAL A 99 -8.24 5.99 24.14
N GLY A 100 -6.90 5.99 24.16
CA GLY A 100 -6.06 6.90 23.38
C GLY A 100 -4.83 6.19 22.82
N PRO A 101 -5.03 5.14 22.00
CA PRO A 101 -4.01 4.14 21.74
C PRO A 101 -2.84 4.61 20.86
N VAL A 102 -3.06 5.61 19.99
CA VAL A 102 -2.18 5.86 18.84
C VAL A 102 -1.87 7.33 18.65
N ARG A 103 -0.59 7.66 18.51
CA ARG A 103 -0.09 8.94 18.03
C ARG A 103 -0.02 8.91 16.51
N GLY A 104 -0.07 10.07 15.85
CA GLY A 104 0.03 10.12 14.38
C GLY A 104 1.28 9.44 13.80
N SER A 105 2.38 9.41 14.55
CA SER A 105 3.62 8.69 14.18
C SER A 105 3.51 7.17 14.28
N ASP A 106 2.61 6.66 15.12
CA ASP A 106 2.54 5.24 15.46
C ASP A 106 1.97 4.41 14.29
N CYS A 107 1.07 4.96 13.48
CA CYS A 107 0.57 4.27 12.29
C CYS A 107 1.68 3.96 11.28
N VAL A 108 2.55 4.94 11.01
CA VAL A 108 3.70 4.74 10.12
C VAL A 108 4.69 3.73 10.71
N ALA A 109 4.98 3.86 12.00
CA ALA A 109 5.88 2.93 12.70
C ALA A 109 5.33 1.50 12.72
N MET A 110 4.02 1.35 12.92
CA MET A 110 3.33 0.06 12.93
C MET A 110 3.34 -0.59 11.55
N TRP A 111 3.09 0.17 10.48
CA TRP A 111 3.28 -0.34 9.12
C TRP A 111 4.68 -0.90 8.93
N ASN A 112 5.73 -0.14 9.27
CA ASN A 112 7.11 -0.60 9.12
C ASN A 112 7.49 -1.80 10.01
N ALA A 113 6.85 -1.93 11.19
CA ALA A 113 7.11 -3.04 12.10
C ALA A 113 6.42 -4.33 11.65
N LEU A 114 5.19 -4.22 11.16
CA LEU A 114 4.35 -5.34 10.77
C LEU A 114 4.60 -5.82 9.33
N MET A 115 5.00 -4.91 8.44
CA MET A 115 5.16 -5.17 7.02
C MET A 115 6.62 -5.35 6.64
N GLN A 116 6.89 -6.38 5.84
CA GLN A 116 8.19 -6.62 5.19
C GLN A 116 8.10 -6.46 3.67
N VAL A 117 7.28 -5.51 3.20
CA VAL A 117 7.07 -5.26 1.76
C VAL A 117 7.78 -3.99 1.34
N ASP A 118 8.19 -3.95 0.07
CA ASP A 118 8.80 -2.77 -0.56
C ASP A 118 7.71 -1.77 -0.98
N LEU A 119 7.10 -1.15 0.03
CA LEU A 119 6.17 -0.02 -0.12
C LEU A 119 6.64 1.12 0.76
N THR A 120 6.88 2.27 0.14
CA THR A 120 7.24 3.48 0.86
C THR A 120 6.03 4.07 1.57
N ILE A 121 6.23 4.59 2.78
CA ILE A 121 5.15 5.15 3.59
C ILE A 121 5.56 6.49 4.20
N ARG A 122 4.61 7.43 4.25
CA ARG A 122 4.75 8.69 4.99
C ARG A 122 3.47 9.04 5.77
N PRO A 123 3.55 9.87 6.81
CA PRO A 123 2.36 10.45 7.42
C PRO A 123 1.72 11.51 6.48
N LEU A 124 0.42 11.72 6.64
CA LEU A 124 -0.31 12.81 6.01
C LEU A 124 0.05 14.14 6.71
N THR A 125 0.57 15.09 5.93
CA THR A 125 0.93 16.43 6.40
C THR A 125 -0.04 17.51 5.93
N SER A 126 -0.52 17.42 4.68
CA SER A 126 -1.42 18.41 4.07
C SER A 126 -2.44 17.76 3.14
N THR A 127 -1.99 16.93 2.21
CA THR A 127 -2.84 16.26 1.21
C THR A 127 -2.44 14.80 1.04
N VAL A 128 -3.39 13.95 0.66
CA VAL A 128 -3.11 12.54 0.35
C VAL A 128 -2.46 12.44 -1.03
N LEU A 129 -3.06 13.08 -2.04
CA LEU A 129 -2.52 13.23 -3.38
C LEU A 129 -2.14 14.69 -3.67
N PRO A 130 -1.26 14.94 -4.66
CA PRO A 130 -0.35 13.96 -5.27
C PRO A 130 0.63 13.39 -4.24
N SER A 131 1.15 12.19 -4.49
CA SER A 131 2.06 11.51 -3.58
C SER A 131 3.19 10.81 -4.33
N ASP A 132 4.41 11.01 -3.84
CA ASP A 132 5.60 10.29 -4.30
C ASP A 132 5.85 8.99 -3.50
N THR A 133 5.05 8.72 -2.48
CA THR A 133 5.12 7.49 -1.66
C THR A 133 3.98 6.54 -2.01
N ASP A 134 4.17 5.25 -1.78
CA ASP A 134 3.14 4.25 -2.07
C ASP A 134 1.96 4.32 -1.10
N ILE A 135 2.25 4.55 0.18
CA ILE A 135 1.27 4.62 1.26
C ILE A 135 1.32 5.99 1.93
N VAL A 136 0.15 6.57 2.14
CA VAL A 136 -0.05 7.75 2.97
C VAL A 136 -0.85 7.35 4.19
N SER A 137 -0.29 7.54 5.38
CA SER A 137 -0.96 7.19 6.62
C SER A 137 -1.49 8.40 7.35
N TRP A 138 -2.67 8.28 7.93
CA TRP A 138 -3.27 9.28 8.82
C TRP A 138 -3.87 8.58 10.04
N TYR A 139 -4.07 9.36 11.09
CA TYR A 139 -4.76 8.93 12.29
C TYR A 139 -6.05 9.73 12.44
N THR A 140 -7.18 9.04 12.53
CA THR A 140 -8.49 9.68 12.75
C THR A 140 -8.74 9.93 14.23
N SER A 141 -9.60 10.91 14.55
CA SER A 141 -10.07 11.13 15.92
C SER A 141 -10.84 9.94 16.52
N SER A 142 -11.19 8.93 15.71
CA SER A 142 -11.81 7.67 16.12
C SER A 142 -10.80 6.60 16.58
N ASN A 143 -9.56 6.98 16.87
CA ASN A 143 -8.50 6.07 17.30
C ASN A 143 -8.11 5.02 16.23
N GLN A 144 -8.21 5.35 14.94
CA GLN A 144 -7.92 4.42 13.85
C GLN A 144 -6.76 4.91 12.98
N CYS A 145 -5.91 3.97 12.57
CA CYS A 145 -4.92 4.22 11.53
C CYS A 145 -5.55 4.01 10.16
N THR A 146 -5.46 5.02 9.31
CA THR A 146 -5.86 4.96 7.91
C THR A 146 -4.61 4.88 7.04
N TYR A 147 -4.61 3.99 6.06
CA TYR A 147 -3.52 3.82 5.08
C TYR A 147 -4.10 3.92 3.67
N TYR A 148 -3.78 4.99 2.96
CA TYR A 148 -4.15 5.19 1.56
C TYR A 148 -3.07 4.63 0.66
N TYR A 149 -3.45 3.83 -0.33
CA TYR A 149 -2.54 3.43 -1.40
C TYR A 149 -2.64 4.46 -2.55
N THR A 150 -1.54 5.16 -2.81
CA THR A 150 -1.54 6.33 -3.72
C THR A 150 -0.85 6.07 -5.06
N THR A 151 -0.02 5.04 -5.18
CA THR A 151 0.74 4.78 -6.42
C THR A 151 -0.18 4.50 -7.60
N GLY A 152 -0.03 5.27 -8.67
CA GLY A 152 -0.82 5.16 -9.88
C GLY A 152 -2.14 5.94 -9.84
N TYR A 153 -2.52 6.55 -8.73
CA TYR A 153 -3.76 7.29 -8.59
C TYR A 153 -3.55 8.80 -8.77
N SER A 154 -4.56 9.46 -9.32
CA SER A 154 -4.57 10.92 -9.55
C SER A 154 -5.67 11.60 -8.73
N ASP A 155 -5.56 12.93 -8.62
CA ASP A 155 -6.48 13.74 -7.84
C ASP A 155 -7.95 13.50 -8.23
N GLY A 156 -8.81 13.30 -7.23
CA GLY A 156 -10.24 12.99 -7.43
C GLY A 156 -10.57 11.52 -7.76
N GLU A 157 -9.57 10.64 -7.89
CA GLU A 157 -9.79 9.19 -8.06
C GLU A 157 -10.05 8.50 -6.72
N GLU A 158 -10.87 7.44 -6.74
CA GLU A 158 -11.06 6.57 -5.58
C GLU A 158 -9.89 5.62 -5.44
N MET A 159 -9.18 5.74 -4.31
CA MET A 159 -8.03 4.93 -3.97
C MET A 159 -8.41 3.83 -2.98
N PRO A 160 -7.77 2.65 -3.04
CA PRO A 160 -7.82 1.67 -1.98
C PRO A 160 -7.29 2.27 -0.68
N LEU A 161 -8.00 2.05 0.42
CA LEU A 161 -7.54 2.40 1.75
C LEU A 161 -7.85 1.29 2.76
N LEU A 162 -6.98 1.17 3.77
CA LEU A 162 -7.14 0.27 4.90
C LEU A 162 -7.33 1.08 6.18
N LEU A 163 -8.38 0.75 6.92
CA LEU A 163 -8.65 1.27 8.26
C LEU A 163 -8.29 0.19 9.27
N TYR A 164 -7.51 0.55 10.28
CA TYR A 164 -7.13 -0.35 11.36
C TYR A 164 -7.46 0.27 12.70
N SER A 165 -8.22 -0.47 13.52
CA SER A 165 -8.56 -0.13 14.91
C SER A 165 -7.67 -0.92 15.88
N PRO A 166 -6.69 -0.29 16.55
CA PRO A 166 -5.80 -0.96 17.49
C PRO A 166 -6.49 -1.44 18.78
N LEU A 167 -7.60 -0.83 19.16
CA LEU A 167 -8.37 -1.23 20.34
C LEU A 167 -9.13 -2.53 20.11
N THR A 168 -9.60 -2.78 18.89
CA THR A 168 -10.48 -3.92 18.58
C THR A 168 -9.84 -4.94 17.64
N GLY A 169 -8.73 -4.59 17.01
CA GLY A 169 -8.09 -5.41 15.97
C GLY A 169 -8.84 -5.42 14.64
N VAL A 170 -9.94 -4.68 14.52
CA VAL A 170 -10.76 -4.63 13.32
C VAL A 170 -9.99 -3.96 12.19
N ILE A 171 -10.01 -4.61 11.03
CA ILE A 171 -9.41 -4.13 9.79
C ILE A 171 -10.48 -4.08 8.72
N GLU A 172 -10.65 -2.90 8.13
CA GLU A 172 -11.60 -2.67 7.05
C GLU A 172 -10.85 -2.20 5.82
N LYS A 173 -11.10 -2.86 4.68
CA LYS A 173 -10.62 -2.41 3.37
C LYS A 173 -11.78 -1.73 2.66
N THR A 174 -11.56 -0.53 2.14
CA THR A 174 -12.55 0.21 1.38
C THR A 174 -11.85 1.06 0.32
N THR A 175 -12.62 1.83 -0.44
CA THR A 175 -12.12 2.87 -1.31
C THR A 175 -12.56 4.24 -0.79
N GLY A 176 -11.79 5.27 -1.09
CA GLY A 176 -12.14 6.63 -0.70
C GLY A 176 -11.45 7.67 -1.56
N ARG A 177 -12.08 8.84 -1.62
CA ARG A 177 -11.47 10.06 -2.18
C ARG A 177 -10.95 10.87 -1.02
N ASN A 178 -9.69 11.31 -1.09
CA ASN A 178 -9.14 12.24 -0.13
C ASN A 178 -8.46 13.38 -0.88
N ASN A 179 -9.24 14.44 -1.06
CA ASN A 179 -8.78 15.76 -1.46
C ASN A 179 -9.10 16.66 -0.26
N ALA A 180 -8.18 17.58 0.09
CA ALA A 180 -8.47 18.61 1.08
C ALA A 180 -9.75 19.39 0.73
#